data_AF-A0A066Z9Y4-F1
#
_entry.id   AF-A0A066Z9Y4-F1
#
_cell.length_a   1.000
_cell.length_b   1.000
_cell.length_c   1.000
_cell.angle_alpha   90.00
_cell.angle_beta   90.00
_cell.angle_gamma   90.00
#
_symmetry.space_group_name_H-M   'P 1'
#
loop_
_entity.id
_entity.type
_entity.pdbx_description
1 polymer ?
#
loop_
_entity_poly.entity_id
_entity_poly.type
_entity_poly.pdbx_seq_one_letter_code
_entity_poly.pdbx_strand_id
1 'polypeptide(L)'
;MITHTHPDAVDGAIAVAVAAALAVRCRTRPLGPAAWLRAVARLTPYGVVHDGLHRAVSLLDRTDAREVAAVLGNGSRTSALDTVPFALWCAARWLDDYPTAVRSAISGGGDMDTVAAITGGVVAARTGTGGRGGIPAAWLAAREPLPDWAFPAPGSIPPALPHLTPMRLPRSYPFLGRMHFTEEQWNRYRAGYRAARWVARAEEGVLRLHFAVSGHQAFAVRVAPEGSGQRAVAAEVEAHPAYYNGAHRSGTLLSNILELEGTIQTRGSEPSGPW
;
A
#
# COMPACT_ATOMS: atom_id res chain seq x y z
N MET A 1 -11.25 2.86 -5.20
CA MET A 1 -11.68 4.08 -4.50
C MET A 1 -13.11 3.85 -4.05
N ILE A 2 -13.41 3.95 -2.74
CA ILE A 2 -14.69 3.49 -2.16
C ILE A 2 -15.53 4.68 -1.65
N THR A 3 -14.93 5.67 -0.98
CA THR A 3 -15.68 6.76 -0.30
C THR A 3 -15.38 8.17 -0.80
N HIS A 4 -14.13 8.47 -1.20
CA HIS A 4 -13.74 9.82 -1.66
C HIS A 4 -13.27 9.75 -3.10
N THR A 5 -13.97 10.39 -4.03
CA THR A 5 -13.68 10.35 -5.47
C THR A 5 -13.06 11.63 -6.03
N HIS A 6 -13.03 12.71 -5.23
CA HIS A 6 -12.44 13.98 -5.63
C HIS A 6 -10.91 13.85 -5.78
N PRO A 7 -10.29 14.32 -6.87
CA PRO A 7 -8.85 14.21 -7.11
C PRO A 7 -8.00 14.71 -5.93
N ASP A 8 -8.28 15.91 -5.42
CA ASP A 8 -7.53 16.47 -4.28
C ASP A 8 -7.59 15.59 -3.01
N ALA A 9 -8.70 14.87 -2.80
CA ALA A 9 -8.82 13.95 -1.67
C ALA A 9 -7.93 12.70 -1.87
N VAL A 10 -7.84 12.21 -3.11
CA VAL A 10 -6.94 11.11 -3.48
C VAL A 10 -5.48 11.55 -3.34
N ASP A 11 -5.14 12.75 -3.82
CA ASP A 11 -3.79 13.29 -3.73
C ASP A 11 -3.37 13.49 -2.28
N GLY A 12 -4.28 13.97 -1.42
CA GLY A 12 -4.08 14.04 0.02
C GLY A 12 -3.78 12.68 0.65
N ALA A 13 -4.55 11.65 0.29
CA ALA A 13 -4.33 10.29 0.77
C ALA A 13 -2.97 9.73 0.31
N ILE A 14 -2.58 9.98 -0.95
CA ILE A 14 -1.27 9.60 -1.48
C ILE A 14 -0.15 10.30 -0.71
N ALA A 15 -0.26 11.61 -0.47
CA ALA A 15 0.73 12.38 0.28
C ALA A 15 0.95 11.83 1.69
N VAL A 16 -0.13 11.51 2.42
CA VAL A 16 -0.06 10.92 3.76
C VAL A 16 0.59 9.53 3.73
N ALA A 17 0.23 8.68 2.77
CA ALA A 17 0.81 7.35 2.62
C ALA A 17 2.32 7.40 2.31
N VAL A 18 2.72 8.30 1.40
CA VAL A 18 4.13 8.56 1.08
C VAL A 18 4.88 9.08 2.29
N ALA A 19 4.32 10.03 3.03
CA ALA A 19 4.91 10.58 4.24
C ALA A 19 5.19 9.50 5.27
N ALA A 20 4.22 8.64 5.57
CA ALA A 20 4.39 7.52 6.49
C ALA A 20 5.51 6.56 6.02
N ALA A 21 5.53 6.20 4.73
CA ALA A 21 6.57 5.33 4.18
C ALA A 21 7.98 5.94 4.27
N LEU A 22 8.10 7.25 4.00
CA LEU A 22 9.37 7.97 4.15
C LEU A 22 9.80 8.13 5.61
N ALA A 23 8.85 8.32 6.53
CA ALA A 23 9.11 8.35 7.97
C ALA A 23 9.68 7.01 8.47
N VAL A 24 9.11 5.87 8.02
CA VAL A 24 9.68 4.54 8.29
C VAL A 24 11.11 4.44 7.75
N ARG A 25 11.34 4.85 6.49
CA ARG A 25 12.68 4.82 5.89
C ARG A 25 13.70 5.67 6.63
N CYS A 26 13.27 6.75 7.26
CA CYS A 26 14.17 7.59 8.06
C CYS A 26 14.83 6.81 9.21
N ARG A 27 14.19 5.73 9.73
CA ARG A 27 14.77 4.83 10.77
C ARG A 27 16.18 4.38 10.47
N THR A 28 16.50 4.16 9.19
CA THR A 28 17.84 3.75 8.76
C THR A 28 18.54 4.80 7.89
N ARG A 29 17.80 5.76 7.33
CA ARG A 29 18.34 6.82 6.47
C ARG A 29 17.73 8.18 6.81
N PRO A 30 18.20 8.85 7.88
CA PRO A 30 17.61 10.10 8.37
C PRO A 30 17.61 11.20 7.32
N LEU A 31 16.52 11.97 7.29
CA LEU A 31 16.39 13.20 6.51
C LEU A 31 16.03 14.35 7.44
N GLY A 32 16.60 15.53 7.18
CA GLY A 32 16.15 16.75 7.86
C GLY A 32 14.73 17.14 7.42
N PRO A 33 14.02 17.98 8.21
CA PRO A 33 12.60 18.31 7.99
C PRO A 33 12.27 18.76 6.55
N ALA A 34 13.04 19.72 6.02
CA ALA A 34 12.81 20.24 4.68
C ALA A 34 13.10 19.21 3.57
N ALA A 35 14.13 18.38 3.75
CA ALA A 35 14.47 17.34 2.79
C ALA A 35 13.41 16.23 2.75
N TRP A 36 12.89 15.86 3.92
CA TRP A 36 11.80 14.89 4.06
C TRP A 36 10.52 15.40 3.43
N LEU A 37 10.07 16.62 3.78
CA LEU A 37 8.81 17.16 3.27
C LEU A 37 8.85 17.44 1.75
N ARG A 38 10.00 17.89 1.22
CA ARG A 38 10.21 17.98 -0.24
C ARG A 38 10.17 16.60 -0.91
N ALA A 39 10.63 15.54 -0.25
CA ALA A 39 10.54 14.18 -0.80
C ALA A 39 9.10 13.68 -0.85
N VAL A 40 8.26 14.06 0.12
CA VAL A 40 6.82 13.80 0.06
C VAL A 40 6.19 14.55 -1.12
N ALA A 41 6.45 15.86 -1.24
CA ALA A 41 5.90 16.67 -2.32
C ALA A 41 6.25 16.13 -3.73
N ARG A 42 7.50 15.69 -3.95
CA ARG A 42 7.94 15.09 -5.23
C ARG A 42 7.19 13.82 -5.64
N LEU A 43 6.62 13.09 -4.68
CA LEU A 43 5.89 11.85 -4.91
C LEU A 43 4.37 12.04 -4.79
N THR A 44 3.92 13.28 -4.58
CA THR A 44 2.51 13.66 -4.57
C THR A 44 2.13 14.19 -5.96
N PRO A 45 1.00 13.77 -6.56
CA PRO A 45 0.54 14.28 -7.85
C PRO A 45 0.44 15.81 -7.86
N TYR A 46 0.71 16.44 -9.01
CA TYR A 46 0.61 17.89 -9.15
C TYR A 46 -0.84 18.36 -8.94
N GLY A 47 -1.02 19.38 -8.10
CA GLY A 47 -2.33 19.90 -7.72
C GLY A 47 -2.25 20.72 -6.42
N VAL A 48 -3.41 21.11 -5.89
CA VAL A 48 -3.49 22.01 -4.73
C VAL A 48 -2.83 21.45 -3.46
N VAL A 49 -2.83 20.11 -3.29
CA VAL A 49 -2.13 19.46 -2.18
C VAL A 49 -0.62 19.56 -2.36
N HIS A 50 -0.11 19.28 -3.57
CA HIS A 50 1.31 19.40 -3.89
C HIS A 50 1.82 20.83 -3.65
N ASP A 51 1.08 21.84 -4.11
CA ASP A 51 1.39 23.25 -3.88
C ASP A 51 1.38 23.60 -2.38
N GLY A 52 0.39 23.08 -1.66
CA GLY A 52 0.30 23.19 -0.20
C GLY A 52 1.53 22.61 0.51
N LEU A 53 2.06 21.46 0.05
CA LEU A 53 3.28 20.87 0.61
C LEU A 53 4.52 21.73 0.33
N HIS A 54 4.63 22.33 -0.86
CA HIS A 54 5.69 23.28 -1.15
C HIS A 54 5.60 24.53 -0.27
N ARG A 55 4.39 25.03 -0.02
CA ARG A 55 4.15 26.12 0.93
C ARG A 55 4.52 25.72 2.35
N ALA A 56 4.18 24.50 2.77
CA ALA A 56 4.57 23.97 4.07
C ALA A 56 6.10 23.93 4.24
N VAL A 57 6.86 23.53 3.21
CA VAL A 57 8.33 23.59 3.23
C VAL A 57 8.83 25.01 3.49
N SER A 58 8.21 26.03 2.89
CA SER A 58 8.60 27.44 3.07
C SER A 58 8.32 27.98 4.47
N LEU A 59 7.44 27.34 5.23
CA LEU A 59 7.04 27.75 6.58
C LEU A 59 7.77 26.98 7.68
N LEU A 60 8.77 26.14 7.35
CA LEU A 60 9.52 25.35 8.34
C LEU A 60 10.39 26.20 9.26
N ASP A 61 10.59 27.48 8.99
CA ASP A 61 11.26 28.45 9.87
C ASP A 61 10.34 29.00 10.97
N ARG A 62 9.01 28.98 10.76
CA ARG A 62 8.02 29.39 11.76
C ARG A 62 7.99 28.39 12.92
N THR A 63 7.70 28.90 14.12
CA THR A 63 7.62 28.07 15.34
C THR A 63 6.21 27.97 15.90
N ASP A 64 5.35 28.96 15.63
CA ASP A 64 3.96 28.92 16.06
C ASP A 64 3.10 28.17 15.02
N ALA A 65 2.56 27.03 15.42
CA ALA A 65 1.70 26.22 14.59
C ALA A 65 0.38 26.92 14.24
N ARG A 66 -0.09 27.89 15.04
CA ARG A 66 -1.30 28.69 14.74
C ARG A 66 -1.09 29.59 13.54
N GLU A 67 0.08 30.21 13.44
CA GLU A 67 0.44 31.03 12.28
C GLU A 67 0.52 30.19 11.00
N VAL A 68 1.10 28.99 11.11
CA VAL A 68 1.18 28.07 9.97
C VAL A 68 -0.19 27.54 9.57
N ALA A 69 -1.03 27.17 10.54
CA ALA A 69 -2.42 26.77 10.33
C ALA A 69 -3.25 27.86 9.64
N ALA A 70 -3.05 29.14 10.01
CA ALA A 70 -3.73 30.26 9.35
C ALA A 70 -3.37 30.39 7.85
N VAL A 71 -2.20 29.88 7.45
CA VAL A 71 -1.71 29.94 6.05
C VAL A 71 -2.05 28.68 5.26
N LEU A 72 -1.92 27.50 5.88
CA LEU A 72 -2.09 26.20 5.22
C LEU A 72 -3.49 25.62 5.37
N GLY A 73 -4.29 26.13 6.31
CA GLY A 73 -5.51 25.49 6.78
C GLY A 73 -5.27 24.65 8.04
N ASN A 74 -6.36 24.33 8.73
CA ASN A 74 -6.38 23.46 9.91
C ASN A 74 -7.52 22.43 9.85
N GLY A 75 -7.97 22.11 8.65
CA GLY A 75 -9.05 21.18 8.37
C GLY A 75 -10.45 21.66 8.70
N SER A 76 -10.65 22.91 9.15
CA SER A 76 -11.99 23.47 9.40
C SER A 76 -12.90 23.44 8.16
N ARG A 77 -12.33 23.33 6.95
CA ARG A 77 -13.10 23.17 5.69
C ARG A 77 -13.26 21.71 5.25
N THR A 78 -12.88 20.75 6.09
CA THR A 78 -13.02 19.30 5.89
C THR A 78 -12.57 18.85 4.50
N SER A 79 -11.37 19.30 4.09
CA SER A 79 -10.84 19.05 2.75
C SER A 79 -9.34 18.77 2.79
N ALA A 80 -8.86 17.91 1.89
CA ALA A 80 -7.47 17.47 1.91
C ALA A 80 -6.46 18.63 1.80
N LEU A 81 -6.75 19.64 0.96
CA LEU A 81 -5.91 20.84 0.83
C LEU A 81 -5.84 21.69 2.10
N ASP A 82 -6.89 21.65 2.94
CA ASP A 82 -6.99 22.41 4.19
C ASP A 82 -6.42 21.66 5.40
N THR A 83 -6.18 20.35 5.26
CA THR A 83 -5.78 19.45 6.35
C THR A 83 -4.36 18.93 6.18
N VAL A 84 -4.06 18.34 5.01
CA VAL A 84 -2.85 17.52 4.80
C VAL A 84 -1.56 18.35 4.87
N PRO A 85 -1.45 19.53 4.22
CA PRO A 85 -0.22 20.31 4.29
C PRO A 85 0.18 20.71 5.71
N PHE A 86 -0.78 21.14 6.54
CA PHE A 86 -0.51 21.51 7.94
C PHE A 86 -0.14 20.30 8.79
N ALA A 87 -0.85 19.17 8.66
CA ALA A 87 -0.51 17.94 9.38
C ALA A 87 0.92 17.46 9.04
N LEU A 88 1.30 17.50 7.76
CA LEU A 88 2.65 17.09 7.34
C LEU A 88 3.73 18.11 7.70
N TRP A 89 3.40 19.40 7.86
CA TRP A 89 4.29 20.39 8.46
C TRP A 89 4.58 20.06 9.93
N CYS A 90 3.55 19.78 10.73
CA CYS A 90 3.70 19.38 12.14
C CYS A 90 4.57 18.12 12.26
N ALA A 91 4.32 17.12 11.41
CA ALA A 91 5.11 15.89 11.38
C ALA A 91 6.58 16.15 11.00
N ALA A 92 6.83 16.98 9.98
CA ALA A 92 8.20 17.29 9.54
C ALA A 92 9.02 17.97 10.63
N ARG A 93 8.42 18.87 11.42
CA ARG A 93 9.08 19.59 12.52
C ARG A 93 9.48 18.68 13.68
N TRP A 94 8.71 17.62 13.93
CA TRP A 94 8.79 16.82 15.14
C TRP A 94 8.80 15.31 14.83
N LEU A 95 9.46 14.92 13.74
CA LEU A 95 9.42 13.53 13.24
C LEU A 95 9.97 12.50 14.25
N ASP A 96 10.79 12.95 15.20
CA ASP A 96 11.38 12.15 16.29
C ASP A 96 10.72 12.39 17.67
N ASP A 97 9.67 13.22 17.76
CA ASP A 97 9.00 13.60 19.01
C ASP A 97 7.47 13.60 18.83
N TYR A 98 6.87 12.43 19.03
CA TYR A 98 5.42 12.21 18.91
C TYR A 98 4.58 13.13 19.81
N PRO A 99 4.87 13.27 21.12
CA PRO A 99 4.10 14.19 21.98
C PRO A 99 4.09 15.63 21.49
N THR A 100 5.25 16.15 21.07
CA THR A 100 5.34 17.54 20.58
C THR A 100 4.64 17.69 19.24
N ALA A 101 4.77 16.72 18.33
CA ALA A 101 4.08 16.72 17.04
C ALA A 101 2.55 16.80 17.19
N VAL A 102 1.98 15.93 18.04
CA VAL A 102 0.54 15.88 18.29
C VAL A 102 0.03 17.14 18.97
N ARG A 103 0.75 17.68 19.97
CA ARG A 103 0.36 18.96 20.59
C ARG A 103 0.42 20.12 19.59
N SER A 104 1.42 20.12 18.71
CA SER A 104 1.55 21.13 17.66
C SER A 104 0.39 21.07 16.67
N ALA A 105 -0.03 19.87 16.24
CA ALA A 105 -1.22 19.67 15.43
C ALA A 105 -2.49 20.20 16.11
N ILE A 106 -2.73 19.83 17.38
CA ILE A 106 -3.89 20.28 18.15
C ILE A 106 -3.90 21.81 18.32
N SER A 107 -2.74 22.42 18.53
CA SER A 107 -2.65 23.87 18.77
C SER A 107 -3.10 24.73 17.59
N GLY A 108 -3.16 24.18 16.38
CA GLY A 108 -3.70 24.85 15.18
C GLY A 108 -5.23 25.00 15.17
N GLY A 109 -5.96 24.31 16.07
CA GLY A 109 -7.42 24.34 16.12
C GLY A 109 -8.07 23.64 14.92
N GLY A 110 -9.34 23.95 14.64
CA GLY A 110 -10.09 23.38 13.52
C GLY A 110 -10.45 21.90 13.72
N ASP A 111 -10.23 21.09 12.69
CA ASP A 111 -10.41 19.62 12.68
C ASP A 111 -9.20 18.96 13.35
N MET A 112 -9.08 19.22 14.66
CA MET A 112 -7.91 18.84 15.46
C MET A 112 -7.72 17.32 15.49
N ASP A 113 -8.80 16.54 15.48
CA ASP A 113 -8.77 15.08 15.49
C ASP A 113 -8.17 14.53 14.19
N THR A 114 -8.62 15.00 13.02
CA THR A 114 -8.04 14.52 11.75
C THR A 114 -6.59 14.95 11.58
N VAL A 115 -6.26 16.22 11.89
CA VAL A 115 -4.88 16.72 11.80
C VAL A 115 -3.95 15.97 12.76
N ALA A 116 -4.38 15.75 14.02
CA ALA A 116 -3.61 15.00 15.00
C ALA A 116 -3.46 13.52 14.61
N ALA A 117 -4.50 12.90 14.04
CA ALA A 117 -4.45 11.51 13.58
C ALA A 117 -3.44 11.32 12.44
N ILE A 118 -3.46 12.19 11.43
CA ILE A 118 -2.49 12.16 10.33
C ILE A 118 -1.07 12.40 10.85
N THR A 119 -0.87 13.47 11.62
CA THR A 119 0.43 13.83 12.19
C THR A 119 0.99 12.69 13.05
N GLY A 120 0.18 12.18 13.98
CA GLY A 120 0.55 11.11 14.89
C GLY A 120 0.85 9.81 14.15
N GLY A 121 0.04 9.43 13.16
CA GLY A 121 0.28 8.22 12.36
C GLY A 121 1.63 8.24 11.63
N VAL A 122 1.97 9.38 11.01
CA VAL A 122 3.25 9.56 10.32
C VAL A 122 4.43 9.53 11.30
N VAL A 123 4.33 10.25 12.43
CA VAL A 123 5.42 10.32 13.41
C VAL A 123 5.60 8.98 14.12
N ALA A 124 4.53 8.28 14.49
CA ALA A 124 4.61 6.93 15.06
C ALA A 124 5.23 5.92 14.08
N ALA A 125 5.07 6.10 12.77
CA ALA A 125 5.76 5.29 11.77
C ALA A 125 7.29 5.49 11.79
N ARG A 126 7.78 6.62 12.31
CA ARG A 126 9.21 6.87 12.59
C ARG A 126 9.61 6.39 13.99
N THR A 127 8.91 6.81 15.04
CA THR A 127 9.32 6.60 16.43
C THR A 127 8.96 5.22 16.98
N GLY A 128 7.94 4.58 16.41
CA GLY A 128 7.33 3.36 16.97
C GLY A 128 6.34 3.64 18.10
N THR A 129 5.73 2.57 18.61
CA THR A 129 4.81 2.60 19.76
C THR A 129 5.61 2.37 21.05
N GLY A 130 6.08 3.45 21.66
CA GLY A 130 6.89 3.43 22.89
C GLY A 130 8.36 3.82 22.66
N GLY A 131 9.13 3.93 23.75
CA GLY A 131 10.53 4.41 23.71
C GLY A 131 10.67 5.93 23.71
N ARG A 132 11.91 6.41 23.61
CA ARG A 132 12.23 7.86 23.64
C ARG A 132 11.64 8.55 22.40
N GLY A 133 10.78 9.55 22.62
CA GLY A 133 10.10 10.29 21.55
C GLY A 133 8.87 9.58 20.95
N GLY A 134 8.56 8.35 21.39
CA GLY A 134 7.37 7.60 20.95
C GLY A 134 6.10 7.98 21.72
N ILE A 135 5.03 7.19 21.50
CA ILE A 135 3.72 7.44 22.12
C ILE A 135 3.79 7.26 23.66
N PRO A 136 3.37 8.26 24.47
CA PRO A 136 3.33 8.13 25.93
C PRO A 136 2.40 7.02 26.40
N ALA A 137 2.83 6.23 27.39
CA ALA A 137 2.04 5.13 27.95
C ALA A 137 0.68 5.61 28.50
N ALA A 138 0.65 6.77 29.17
CA ALA A 138 -0.58 7.36 29.68
C ALA A 138 -1.58 7.71 28.57
N TRP A 139 -1.11 8.12 27.38
CA TRP A 139 -1.99 8.40 26.24
C TRP A 139 -2.54 7.10 25.63
N LEU A 140 -1.71 6.05 25.55
CA LEU A 140 -2.16 4.73 25.12
C LEU A 140 -3.17 4.09 26.09
N ALA A 141 -3.09 4.40 27.39
CA ALA A 141 -4.02 3.92 28.40
C ALA A 141 -5.35 4.71 28.43
N ALA A 142 -5.33 5.97 27.97
CA ALA A 142 -6.50 6.85 27.96
C ALA A 142 -7.40 6.70 26.71
N ARG A 143 -6.97 5.94 25.69
CA ARG A 143 -7.77 5.68 24.49
C ARG A 143 -8.83 4.62 24.74
N GLU A 144 -9.94 4.71 24.01
CA GLU A 144 -10.89 3.58 23.93
C GLU A 144 -10.15 2.33 23.41
N PRO A 145 -10.40 1.14 24.00
CA PRO A 145 -9.91 -0.10 23.44
C PRO A 145 -10.33 -0.22 21.97
N LEU A 146 -9.37 -0.57 21.10
CA LEU A 146 -9.73 -0.87 19.72
C LEU A 146 -10.59 -2.14 19.72
N PRO A 147 -11.70 -2.15 18.96
CA PRO A 147 -12.58 -3.31 18.95
C PRO A 147 -11.87 -4.49 18.29
N ASP A 148 -12.20 -5.71 18.73
CA ASP A 148 -11.51 -6.93 18.27
C ASP A 148 -11.57 -7.12 16.74
N TRP A 149 -12.60 -6.59 16.08
CA TRP A 149 -12.75 -6.63 14.62
C TRP A 149 -11.86 -5.63 13.87
N ALA A 150 -11.31 -4.61 14.54
CA ALA A 150 -10.44 -3.61 13.90
C ALA A 150 -9.06 -4.18 13.55
N PHE A 151 -8.70 -5.31 14.13
CA PHE A 151 -7.50 -6.03 13.79
C PHE A 151 -7.83 -7.18 12.85
N PRO A 152 -7.09 -7.31 11.73
CA PRO A 152 -7.07 -8.57 11.02
C PRO A 152 -6.70 -9.68 12.01
N ALA A 153 -7.48 -10.77 12.08
CA ALA A 153 -7.14 -11.92 12.90
C ALA A 153 -5.67 -12.30 12.67
N PRO A 154 -4.85 -12.62 13.68
CA PRO A 154 -3.47 -13.02 13.47
C PRO A 154 -3.36 -14.10 12.36
N GLY A 155 -2.67 -13.78 11.26
CA GLY A 155 -2.58 -14.65 10.06
C GLY A 155 -3.60 -14.38 8.93
N SER A 156 -4.54 -13.45 9.11
CA SER A 156 -5.50 -13.02 8.07
C SER A 156 -4.89 -12.09 7.03
N ILE A 157 -3.83 -11.38 7.38
CA ILE A 157 -2.81 -10.94 6.43
C ILE A 157 -1.74 -12.02 6.47
N PRO A 158 -1.71 -12.94 5.52
CA PRO A 158 -0.71 -13.97 5.56
C PRO A 158 0.69 -13.35 5.42
N PRO A 159 1.69 -13.90 6.13
CA PRO A 159 3.05 -13.42 6.00
C PRO A 159 3.49 -13.53 4.54
N ALA A 160 4.17 -12.49 4.04
CA ALA A 160 4.86 -12.56 2.78
C ALA A 160 5.82 -13.76 2.85
N LEU A 161 5.58 -14.78 2.03
CA LEU A 161 6.50 -15.91 1.93
C LEU A 161 7.84 -15.35 1.43
N PRO A 162 8.96 -15.53 2.14
CA PRO A 162 10.20 -14.77 1.91
C PRO A 162 10.80 -14.96 0.50
N HIS A 163 10.40 -16.01 -0.22
CA HIS A 163 10.83 -16.29 -1.58
C HIS A 163 9.87 -15.75 -2.65
N LEU A 164 8.61 -15.43 -2.31
CA LEU A 164 7.64 -14.92 -3.28
C LEU A 164 7.68 -13.39 -3.33
N THR A 165 8.00 -12.84 -4.50
CA THR A 165 8.13 -11.40 -4.71
C THR A 165 7.00 -10.85 -5.58
N PRO A 166 6.42 -9.69 -5.25
CA PRO A 166 5.35 -9.09 -6.04
C PRO A 166 5.86 -8.53 -7.37
N MET A 167 4.93 -8.23 -8.28
CA MET A 167 5.24 -7.58 -9.56
C MET A 167 5.92 -6.22 -9.35
N ARG A 168 6.93 -5.91 -10.16
CA ARG A 168 7.65 -4.64 -10.23
C ARG A 168 6.96 -3.65 -11.14
N LEU A 169 6.46 -4.11 -12.29
CA LEU A 169 5.75 -3.28 -13.27
C LEU A 169 4.42 -3.95 -13.65
N PRO A 170 3.41 -3.95 -12.76
CA PRO A 170 2.10 -4.51 -13.07
C PRO A 170 1.43 -3.71 -14.19
N ARG A 171 0.95 -4.41 -15.22
CA ARG A 171 0.13 -3.84 -16.30
C ARG A 171 -1.16 -4.62 -16.42
N SER A 172 -2.25 -3.92 -16.70
CA SER A 172 -3.53 -4.55 -17.01
C SER A 172 -3.36 -5.55 -18.15
N TYR A 173 -3.79 -6.78 -17.94
CA TYR A 173 -3.73 -7.84 -18.92
C TYR A 173 -5.12 -8.01 -19.55
N PRO A 174 -5.25 -7.94 -20.90
CA PRO A 174 -6.52 -8.13 -21.55
C PRO A 174 -6.95 -9.61 -21.42
N PHE A 175 -7.90 -9.90 -20.54
CA PHE A 175 -8.48 -11.23 -20.38
C PHE A 175 -9.94 -11.21 -20.87
N LEU A 176 -10.31 -12.16 -21.73
CA LEU A 176 -11.60 -12.18 -22.44
C LEU A 176 -12.71 -12.94 -21.68
N GLY A 177 -12.82 -12.69 -20.37
CA GLY A 177 -14.10 -12.82 -19.65
C GLY A 177 -14.72 -14.21 -19.44
N ARG A 178 -14.00 -15.33 -19.56
CA ARG A 178 -14.56 -16.69 -19.29
C ARG A 178 -13.77 -17.54 -18.31
N MET A 179 -13.10 -16.91 -17.34
CA MET A 179 -12.35 -17.64 -16.33
C MET A 179 -13.15 -17.72 -15.04
N HIS A 180 -13.56 -18.94 -14.70
CA HIS A 180 -14.26 -19.28 -13.48
C HIS A 180 -13.44 -20.32 -12.72
N PHE A 181 -13.36 -20.15 -11.41
CA PHE A 181 -12.71 -21.07 -10.50
C PHE A 181 -13.77 -21.69 -9.59
N THR A 182 -13.81 -23.01 -9.51
CA THR A 182 -14.71 -23.71 -8.60
C THR A 182 -14.32 -23.43 -7.14
N GLU A 183 -15.24 -23.68 -6.21
CA GLU A 183 -14.95 -23.54 -4.77
C GLU A 183 -13.75 -24.39 -4.35
N GLU A 184 -13.65 -25.61 -4.88
CA GLU A 184 -12.57 -26.55 -4.63
C GLU A 184 -11.22 -26.00 -5.12
N GLN A 185 -11.18 -25.49 -6.35
CA GLN A 185 -9.97 -24.85 -6.89
C GLN A 185 -9.57 -23.64 -6.05
N TRP A 186 -10.55 -22.80 -5.68
CA TRP A 186 -10.31 -21.62 -4.87
C TRP A 186 -9.81 -21.95 -3.46
N ASN A 187 -10.37 -22.99 -2.82
CA ASN A 187 -9.90 -23.52 -1.54
C ASN A 187 -8.46 -24.05 -1.64
N ARG A 188 -8.15 -24.76 -2.73
CA ARG A 188 -6.80 -25.27 -3.00
C ARG A 188 -5.77 -24.14 -3.12
N TYR A 189 -6.10 -23.08 -3.85
CA TYR A 189 -5.22 -21.91 -3.96
C TYR A 189 -5.10 -21.14 -2.65
N ARG A 190 -6.16 -21.07 -1.83
CA ARG A 190 -6.09 -20.45 -0.49
C ARG A 190 -5.14 -21.20 0.44
N ALA A 191 -5.15 -22.53 0.38
CA ALA A 191 -4.22 -23.39 1.13
C ALA A 191 -2.77 -23.28 0.62
N GLY A 192 -2.55 -22.66 -0.54
CA GLY A 192 -1.27 -22.60 -1.24
C GLY A 192 -1.08 -23.84 -2.12
N TYR A 193 -1.06 -23.63 -3.43
CA TYR A 193 -0.91 -24.70 -4.41
C TYR A 193 0.42 -24.57 -5.16
N ARG A 194 1.13 -25.69 -5.33
CA ARG A 194 2.41 -25.72 -6.06
C ARG A 194 2.35 -26.78 -7.17
N ALA A 195 2.52 -26.31 -8.39
CA ALA A 195 2.76 -27.11 -9.58
C ALA A 195 4.25 -27.04 -9.98
N ALA A 196 4.64 -27.77 -11.03
CA ALA A 196 6.03 -27.83 -11.50
C ALA A 196 6.63 -26.45 -11.79
N ARG A 197 5.87 -25.59 -12.49
CA ARG A 197 6.30 -24.25 -12.90
C ARG A 197 5.77 -23.13 -12.01
N TRP A 198 4.66 -23.37 -11.32
CA TRP A 198 3.86 -22.32 -10.71
C TRP A 198 3.63 -22.56 -9.22
N VAL A 199 3.66 -21.49 -8.45
CA VAL A 199 3.06 -21.40 -7.11
C VAL A 199 1.84 -20.49 -7.24
N ALA A 200 0.66 -21.04 -6.95
CA ALA A 200 -0.61 -20.34 -6.99
C ALA A 200 -1.13 -20.09 -5.58
N ARG A 201 -1.56 -18.86 -5.32
CA ARG A 201 -2.05 -18.48 -4.00
C ARG A 201 -3.19 -17.49 -4.08
N ALA A 202 -4.29 -17.79 -3.39
CA ALA A 202 -5.47 -16.94 -3.36
C ALA A 202 -5.59 -16.21 -2.03
N GLU A 203 -5.65 -14.87 -2.09
CA GLU A 203 -5.76 -13.98 -0.94
C GLU A 203 -6.62 -12.78 -1.31
N GLU A 204 -7.51 -12.35 -0.40
CA GLU A 204 -8.27 -11.10 -0.55
C GLU A 204 -8.98 -10.94 -1.91
N GLY A 205 -9.52 -12.04 -2.47
CA GLY A 205 -10.17 -12.02 -3.78
C GLY A 205 -9.22 -11.90 -4.97
N VAL A 206 -7.94 -12.22 -4.79
CA VAL A 206 -6.91 -12.20 -5.84
C VAL A 206 -6.16 -13.53 -5.87
N LEU A 207 -6.16 -14.18 -7.04
CA LEU A 207 -5.27 -15.29 -7.34
C LEU A 207 -3.93 -14.74 -7.85
N ARG A 208 -2.84 -15.07 -7.18
CA ARG A 208 -1.48 -14.69 -7.55
C ARG A 208 -0.74 -15.91 -8.09
N LEU A 209 -0.07 -15.74 -9.23
CA LEU A 209 0.75 -16.78 -9.84
C LEU A 209 2.23 -16.35 -9.81
N HIS A 210 3.04 -17.18 -9.17
CA HIS A 210 4.49 -17.00 -9.05
C HIS A 210 5.22 -18.13 -9.75
N PHE A 211 6.41 -17.86 -10.28
CA PHE A 211 7.28 -18.93 -10.73
C PHE A 211 7.80 -19.74 -9.54
N ALA A 212 7.71 -21.07 -9.62
CA ALA A 212 8.06 -21.96 -8.52
C ALA A 212 9.55 -21.97 -8.16
N VAL A 213 10.42 -21.51 -9.06
CA VAL A 213 11.88 -21.44 -8.87
C VAL A 213 12.31 -20.07 -8.37
N SER A 214 11.99 -19.00 -9.10
CA SER A 214 12.43 -17.64 -8.74
C SER A 214 11.52 -16.94 -7.73
N GLY A 215 10.28 -17.40 -7.59
CA GLY A 215 9.25 -16.78 -6.76
C GLY A 215 8.72 -15.44 -7.29
N HIS A 216 9.19 -14.96 -8.44
CA HIS A 216 8.67 -13.75 -9.07
C HIS A 216 7.21 -13.94 -9.47
N GLN A 217 6.36 -13.00 -9.06
CA GLN A 217 4.98 -12.95 -9.51
C GLN A 217 4.94 -12.61 -11.00
N ALA A 218 4.22 -13.42 -11.78
CA ALA A 218 3.98 -13.15 -13.19
C ALA A 218 2.56 -12.60 -13.44
N PHE A 219 1.57 -13.05 -12.66
CA PHE A 219 0.17 -12.65 -12.83
C PHE A 219 -0.53 -12.38 -11.50
N ALA A 220 -1.52 -11.49 -11.54
CA ALA A 220 -2.57 -11.34 -10.53
C ALA A 220 -3.94 -11.38 -11.21
N VAL A 221 -4.86 -12.19 -10.72
CA VAL A 221 -6.23 -12.29 -11.22
C VAL A 221 -7.18 -11.94 -10.09
N ARG A 222 -7.84 -10.80 -10.21
CA ARG A 222 -8.90 -10.39 -9.28
C ARG A 222 -10.18 -11.14 -9.63
N VAL A 223 -10.87 -11.64 -8.61
CA VAL A 223 -12.12 -12.37 -8.77
C VAL A 223 -13.27 -11.71 -7.99
N ALA A 224 -14.49 -12.02 -8.40
CA ALA A 224 -15.71 -11.75 -7.65
C ALA A 224 -16.49 -13.06 -7.44
N PRO A 225 -17.23 -13.22 -6.33
CA PRO A 225 -18.09 -14.37 -6.12
C PRO A 225 -19.12 -14.51 -7.26
N GLU A 226 -19.29 -15.72 -7.78
CA GLU A 226 -20.32 -16.05 -8.77
C GLU A 226 -20.79 -17.49 -8.60
N GLY A 227 -22.05 -17.66 -8.20
CA GLY A 227 -22.60 -18.97 -7.83
C GLY A 227 -21.82 -19.60 -6.68
N SER A 228 -21.43 -20.86 -6.84
CA SER A 228 -20.56 -21.58 -5.89
C SER A 228 -19.06 -21.34 -6.10
N GLY A 229 -18.67 -20.43 -6.99
CA GLY A 229 -17.26 -20.22 -7.33
C GLY A 229 -16.86 -18.76 -7.40
N GLN A 230 -15.76 -18.53 -8.12
CA GLN A 230 -15.14 -17.22 -8.27
C GLN A 230 -14.93 -16.91 -9.75
N ARG A 231 -15.46 -15.79 -10.24
CA ARG A 231 -15.27 -15.33 -11.62
C ARG A 231 -14.18 -14.27 -11.69
N ALA A 232 -13.26 -14.39 -12.63
CA ALA A 232 -12.26 -13.35 -12.91
C ALA A 232 -12.92 -12.04 -13.39
N VAL A 233 -12.54 -10.93 -12.79
CA VAL A 233 -13.03 -9.57 -13.09
C VAL A 233 -11.94 -8.60 -13.53
N ALA A 234 -10.68 -8.87 -13.16
CA ALA A 234 -9.52 -8.12 -13.64
C ALA A 234 -8.29 -9.04 -13.68
N ALA A 235 -7.35 -8.76 -14.56
CA ALA A 235 -6.04 -9.41 -14.55
C ALA A 235 -4.93 -8.38 -14.76
N GLU A 236 -3.80 -8.64 -14.11
CA GLU A 236 -2.55 -7.89 -14.27
C GLU A 236 -1.42 -8.88 -14.56
N VAL A 237 -0.44 -8.40 -15.31
CA VAL A 237 0.77 -9.15 -15.68
C VAL A 237 2.01 -8.32 -15.37
N GLU A 238 3.09 -8.99 -14.99
CA GLU A 238 4.41 -8.37 -14.88
C GLU A 238 4.90 -7.96 -16.27
N ALA A 239 5.15 -6.67 -16.49
CA ALA A 239 5.63 -6.15 -17.77
C ALA A 239 7.12 -5.83 -17.78
N HIS A 240 7.82 -5.96 -16.65
CA HIS A 240 9.26 -5.75 -16.61
C HIS A 240 9.99 -6.94 -17.26
N PRO A 241 10.73 -6.75 -18.37
CA PRO A 241 11.26 -7.84 -19.19
C PRO A 241 12.29 -8.72 -18.48
N ALA A 242 13.01 -8.19 -17.48
CA ALA A 242 13.92 -8.98 -16.65
C ALA A 242 13.22 -9.99 -15.72
N TYR A 243 11.90 -9.82 -15.48
CA TYR A 243 11.12 -10.66 -14.56
C TYR A 243 10.07 -11.49 -15.29
N TYR A 244 9.53 -10.99 -16.40
CA TYR A 244 8.63 -11.75 -17.26
C TYR A 244 8.60 -11.20 -18.70
N ASN A 245 8.81 -12.07 -19.70
CA ASN A 245 8.80 -11.70 -21.12
C ASN A 245 7.48 -12.08 -21.84
N GLY A 246 6.56 -12.78 -21.17
CA GLY A 246 5.31 -13.25 -21.76
C GLY A 246 4.16 -12.22 -21.73
N ALA A 247 4.41 -11.03 -21.18
CA ALA A 247 3.41 -9.99 -20.92
C ALA A 247 2.64 -9.54 -22.17
N HIS A 248 3.29 -9.55 -23.34
CA HIS A 248 2.73 -9.07 -24.60
C HIS A 248 1.93 -10.13 -25.38
N ARG A 249 1.93 -11.38 -24.92
CA ARG A 249 1.28 -12.49 -25.64
C ARG A 249 -0.15 -12.66 -25.12
N SER A 250 -1.13 -12.45 -25.98
CA SER A 250 -2.54 -12.73 -25.67
C SER A 250 -2.77 -14.22 -25.40
N GLY A 251 -3.64 -14.54 -24.44
CA GLY A 251 -4.00 -15.93 -24.09
C GLY A 251 -3.02 -16.67 -23.16
N THR A 252 -1.83 -16.12 -22.88
CA THR A 252 -0.83 -16.78 -22.00
C THR A 252 -1.32 -17.01 -20.59
N LEU A 253 -2.13 -16.09 -20.04
CA LEU A 253 -2.72 -16.28 -18.71
C LEU A 253 -3.59 -17.54 -18.66
N LEU A 254 -4.45 -17.76 -19.65
CA LEU A 254 -5.29 -18.95 -19.73
C LEU A 254 -4.44 -20.21 -19.88
N SER A 255 -3.45 -20.19 -20.78
CA SER A 255 -2.53 -21.32 -20.96
C SER A 255 -1.78 -21.67 -19.66
N ASN A 256 -1.31 -20.68 -18.91
CA ASN A 256 -0.60 -20.92 -17.65
C ASN A 256 -1.52 -21.44 -16.55
N ILE A 257 -2.79 -21.03 -16.52
CA ILE A 257 -3.79 -21.57 -15.59
C ILE A 257 -4.19 -22.99 -15.96
N LEU A 258 -4.32 -23.29 -17.25
CA LEU A 258 -4.54 -24.66 -17.71
C LEU A 258 -3.33 -25.57 -17.42
N GLU A 259 -2.10 -25.06 -17.56
CA GLU A 259 -0.86 -25.73 -17.13
C GLU A 259 -0.84 -25.95 -15.61
N LEU A 260 -1.22 -24.95 -14.82
CA LEU A 260 -1.36 -25.05 -13.37
C LEU A 260 -2.30 -26.19 -12.97
N GLU A 261 -3.43 -26.32 -13.66
CA GLU A 261 -4.43 -27.37 -13.41
C GLU A 261 -4.07 -28.73 -14.05
N GLY A 262 -2.90 -28.86 -14.67
CA GLY A 262 -2.45 -30.11 -15.30
C GLY A 262 -3.23 -30.48 -16.58
N THR A 263 -4.00 -29.55 -17.13
CA THR A 263 -4.85 -29.75 -18.31
C THR A 263 -4.15 -29.47 -19.64
N ILE A 264 -2.91 -28.95 -19.60
CA ILE A 264 -2.00 -28.85 -20.74
C ILE A 264 -0.72 -29.62 -20.42
N GLN A 265 -0.34 -30.58 -21.27
CA GLN A 265 0.99 -31.18 -21.25
C GLN A 265 1.96 -30.29 -22.04
N THR A 266 3.06 -29.88 -21.41
CA THR A 266 4.17 -29.21 -22.10
C THR A 266 4.89 -30.21 -23.00
N ARG A 267 4.89 -29.97 -24.32
CA ARG A 267 5.76 -30.71 -25.25
C ARG A 267 7.23 -30.44 -24.90
N GLY A 268 8.00 -31.51 -24.68
CA GLY A 268 9.42 -31.56 -25.08
C GLY A 268 10.45 -31.90 -23.99
N SER A 269 10.52 -33.16 -23.58
CA SER A 269 11.80 -33.87 -23.50
C SER A 269 11.59 -35.24 -24.14
N GLU A 270 12.27 -35.49 -25.26
CA GLU A 270 12.25 -36.75 -26.00
C GLU A 270 12.60 -37.94 -25.08
N PRO A 271 12.06 -39.14 -25.35
CA PRO A 271 12.49 -40.34 -24.65
C PRO A 271 13.95 -40.61 -25.00
N SER A 272 14.81 -40.65 -23.98
CA SER A 272 16.16 -41.20 -24.09
C SER A 272 16.06 -42.70 -24.41
N GLY A 273 16.03 -43.03 -25.70
CA GLY A 273 16.38 -44.36 -26.19
C GLY A 273 17.89 -44.57 -26.08
N PRO A 274 18.35 -45.82 -25.91
CA PRO A 274 19.73 -46.10 -25.55
C PRO A 274 20.60 -46.18 -26.80
N TRP A 275 21.43 -45.19 -27.06
CA TRP A 275 22.70 -45.29 -27.80
C TRP A 275 23.65 -44.20 -27.34
#